data_AF-M5SBC1-F1
#
_entry.id   AF-M5SBC1-F1
#
_cell.length_a   1.000
_cell.length_b   1.000
_cell.length_c   1.000
_cell.angle_alpha   90.00
_cell.angle_beta   90.00
_cell.angle_gamma   90.00
#
_symmetry.space_group_name_H-M   'P 1'
#
loop_
_entity.id
_entity.type
_entity.pdbx_description
1 polymer ?
#
loop_
_entity_poly.entity_id
_entity_poly.type
_entity_poly.pdbx_seq_one_letter_code
_entity_poly.pdbx_strand_id
1 'polypeptide(L)'
;MQRYEPPPVVRAVHLERQAEHDPVAMSLLAAEFQVAMKPEWLERLAVLLDLPSDVLARLHVGWYGEKNATTWPMCDADGVCMGIRLRCVSTGRKWAVRGGRAGLFVPDGLPESPERLFIAEGPTDTAAVLSLGLPVIGRASCTGSVAMECKTVRRIKPIDCVVIADRDEAGRRGAESLTVALVTCCRSVRIITPPEPFGDVREWIAQGATAADIIAAVEASKPRNLTIKSGVTP
;
A
#
# COMPACT_ATOMS: atom_id res chain seq x y z
N MET A 1 -31.18 -49.82 16.05
CA MET A 1 -30.60 -49.63 14.70
C MET A 1 -31.10 -48.31 14.15
N GLN A 2 -30.32 -47.24 14.29
CA GLN A 2 -30.68 -45.90 13.81
C GLN A 2 -30.06 -45.74 12.40
N ARG A 3 -30.89 -45.47 11.40
CA ARG A 3 -30.46 -45.35 10.00
C ARG A 3 -29.62 -44.08 9.84
N TYR A 4 -28.43 -44.23 9.27
CA TYR A 4 -27.56 -43.13 8.89
C TYR A 4 -28.06 -42.55 7.56
N GLU A 5 -28.51 -41.29 7.56
CA GLU A 5 -28.78 -40.53 6.35
C GLU A 5 -27.54 -39.71 5.96
N PRO A 6 -27.02 -39.86 4.74
CA PRO A 6 -25.89 -39.05 4.28
C PRO A 6 -26.32 -37.57 4.16
N PRO A 7 -25.43 -36.62 4.49
CA PRO A 7 -25.75 -35.20 4.42
C PRO A 7 -26.10 -34.79 2.97
N PRO A 8 -26.99 -33.80 2.80
CA PRO A 8 -27.42 -33.36 1.47
C PRO A 8 -26.22 -32.83 0.68
N VAL A 9 -26.10 -33.32 -0.55
CA VAL A 9 -25.09 -32.88 -1.53
C VAL A 9 -25.21 -31.37 -1.70
N VAL A 10 -24.16 -30.65 -1.32
CA VAL A 10 -24.06 -29.20 -1.52
C VAL A 10 -24.13 -28.94 -3.02
N ARG A 11 -25.19 -28.22 -3.46
CA ARG A 11 -25.34 -27.73 -4.84
C ARG A 11 -24.03 -27.07 -5.26
N ALA A 12 -23.42 -27.56 -6.34
CA ALA A 12 -22.27 -26.92 -6.95
C ALA A 12 -22.64 -25.46 -7.27
N VAL A 13 -22.03 -24.52 -6.54
CA VAL A 13 -22.14 -23.10 -6.85
C VAL A 13 -21.34 -22.90 -8.13
N HIS A 14 -22.02 -22.54 -9.21
CA HIS A 14 -21.36 -22.09 -10.42
C HIS A 14 -20.64 -20.78 -10.05
N LEU A 15 -19.33 -20.88 -9.80
CA LEU A 15 -18.47 -19.71 -9.65
C LEU A 15 -18.50 -19.00 -11.00
N GLU A 16 -19.27 -17.92 -11.10
CA GLU A 16 -19.17 -16.99 -12.21
C GLU A 16 -17.69 -16.70 -12.41
N ARG A 17 -17.17 -17.07 -13.58
CA ARG A 17 -15.78 -16.91 -13.96
C ARG A 17 -15.42 -15.45 -13.71
N GLN A 18 -14.59 -15.20 -12.70
CA GLN A 18 -14.09 -13.85 -12.43
C GLN A 18 -13.56 -13.30 -13.76
N ALA A 19 -14.03 -12.11 -14.15
CA ALA A 19 -13.55 -11.45 -15.36
C ALA A 19 -12.02 -11.56 -15.40
N GLU A 20 -11.48 -12.15 -16.47
CA GLU A 20 -10.05 -12.43 -16.54
C GLU A 20 -9.29 -11.12 -16.38
N HIS A 21 -8.35 -11.13 -15.44
CA HIS A 21 -7.55 -9.94 -15.14
C HIS A 21 -6.59 -9.69 -16.31
N ASP A 22 -6.70 -8.52 -16.92
CA ASP A 22 -5.83 -8.06 -18.00
C ASP A 22 -4.96 -6.89 -17.51
N PRO A 23 -3.67 -7.11 -17.18
CA PRO A 23 -2.75 -6.06 -16.75
C PRO A 23 -2.50 -4.99 -17.81
N VAL A 24 -2.56 -5.34 -19.10
CA VAL A 24 -2.34 -4.38 -20.20
C VAL A 24 -3.50 -3.40 -20.23
N ALA A 25 -4.73 -3.91 -20.16
CA ALA A 25 -5.92 -3.06 -20.08
C ALA A 25 -5.89 -2.14 -18.84
N MET A 26 -5.45 -2.65 -17.67
CA MET A 26 -5.33 -1.83 -16.45
C MET A 26 -4.28 -0.72 -16.57
N SER A 27 -3.15 -1.02 -17.22
CA SER A 27 -2.09 -0.04 -17.44
C SER A 27 -2.51 1.05 -18.41
N LEU A 28 -3.18 0.69 -19.51
CA LEU A 28 -3.73 1.67 -20.47
C LEU A 28 -4.78 2.56 -19.79
N LEU A 29 -5.70 1.96 -19.03
CA LEU A 29 -6.74 2.71 -18.33
C LEU A 29 -6.17 3.67 -17.26
N ALA A 30 -5.12 3.26 -16.54
CA ALA A 30 -4.44 4.14 -15.59
C ALA A 30 -3.80 5.35 -16.30
N ALA A 31 -3.15 5.12 -17.45
CA ALA A 31 -2.57 6.19 -18.26
C ALA A 31 -3.64 7.15 -18.80
N GLU A 32 -4.78 6.63 -19.26
CA GLU A 32 -5.93 7.45 -19.70
C GLU A 32 -6.43 8.36 -18.57
N PHE A 33 -6.62 7.81 -17.36
CA PHE A 33 -7.03 8.63 -16.22
C PHE A 33 -5.99 9.65 -15.81
N GLN A 34 -4.69 9.31 -15.89
CA GLN A 34 -3.62 10.26 -15.61
C GLN A 34 -3.63 11.42 -16.62
N VAL A 35 -3.80 11.15 -17.91
CA VAL A 35 -3.95 12.18 -18.95
C VAL A 35 -5.22 13.02 -18.73
N ALA A 36 -6.30 12.41 -18.25
CA ALA A 36 -7.55 13.11 -17.94
C ALA A 36 -7.45 14.03 -16.71
N MET A 37 -6.42 13.88 -15.86
CA MET A 37 -6.18 14.75 -14.72
C MET A 37 -5.61 16.09 -15.16
N LYS A 38 -6.42 17.15 -15.05
CA LYS A 38 -5.95 18.51 -15.33
C LYS A 38 -5.05 19.03 -14.21
N PRO A 39 -4.02 19.85 -14.52
CA PRO A 39 -3.16 20.45 -13.50
C PRO A 39 -3.95 21.18 -12.41
N GLU A 40 -4.95 21.98 -12.77
CA GLU A 40 -5.76 22.73 -11.79
C GLU A 40 -6.59 21.82 -10.87
N TRP A 41 -6.96 20.62 -11.34
CA TRP A 41 -7.68 19.63 -10.53
C TRP A 41 -6.73 18.88 -9.61
N LEU A 42 -5.52 18.58 -10.07
CA LEU A 42 -4.46 18.03 -9.23
C LEU A 42 -4.08 18.98 -8.10
N GLU A 43 -3.94 20.28 -8.38
CA GLU A 43 -3.68 21.32 -7.38
C GLU A 43 -4.83 21.43 -6.36
N ARG A 44 -6.09 21.37 -6.81
CA ARG A 44 -7.23 21.36 -5.88
C ARG A 44 -7.24 20.12 -4.99
N LEU A 45 -6.87 18.97 -5.54
CA LEU A 45 -6.74 17.73 -4.78
C LEU A 45 -5.60 17.81 -3.76
N ALA A 46 -4.46 18.37 -4.16
CA ALA A 46 -3.32 18.65 -3.29
C ALA A 46 -3.74 19.48 -2.08
N VAL A 47 -4.43 20.61 -2.31
CA VAL A 47 -4.98 21.45 -1.23
C VAL A 47 -6.00 20.68 -0.37
N LEU A 48 -6.89 19.89 -0.98
CA LEU A 48 -7.90 19.11 -0.24
C LEU A 48 -7.27 18.06 0.68
N LEU A 49 -6.16 17.45 0.25
CA LEU A 49 -5.48 16.39 0.99
C LEU A 49 -4.37 16.91 1.92
N ASP A 50 -4.08 18.21 1.87
CA ASP A 50 -2.92 18.83 2.52
C ASP A 50 -1.59 18.15 2.11
N LEU A 51 -1.40 17.99 0.80
CA LEU A 51 -0.25 17.34 0.20
C LEU A 51 0.29 18.14 -0.98
N PRO A 52 1.61 18.11 -1.26
CA PRO A 52 2.14 18.68 -2.50
C PRO A 52 1.58 18.00 -3.76
N SER A 53 1.38 18.75 -4.84
CA SER A 53 0.85 18.20 -6.08
C SER A 53 1.86 17.29 -6.80
N ASP A 54 3.16 17.53 -6.64
CA ASP A 54 4.22 16.73 -7.27
C ASP A 54 4.23 15.29 -6.74
N VAL A 55 3.97 15.07 -5.44
CA VAL A 55 3.89 13.72 -4.88
C VAL A 55 2.66 12.95 -5.39
N LEU A 56 1.57 13.66 -5.68
CA LEU A 56 0.39 13.07 -6.30
C LEU A 56 0.66 12.71 -7.76
N ALA A 57 1.39 13.57 -8.49
CA ALA A 57 1.82 13.26 -9.86
C ALA A 57 2.73 12.03 -9.91
N ARG A 58 3.70 11.93 -8.98
CA ARG A 58 4.59 10.78 -8.84
C ARG A 58 3.88 9.47 -8.51
N LEU A 59 2.68 9.53 -7.92
CA LEU A 59 1.82 8.37 -7.66
C LEU A 59 0.82 8.11 -8.80
N HIS A 60 0.99 8.77 -9.94
CA HIS A 60 0.14 8.65 -11.13
C HIS A 60 -1.33 8.91 -10.83
N VAL A 61 -1.62 9.87 -9.95
CA VAL A 61 -3.01 10.19 -9.60
C VAL A 61 -3.74 10.71 -10.83
N GLY A 62 -4.78 10.00 -11.23
CA GLY A 62 -5.62 10.31 -12.39
C GLY A 62 -7.02 10.77 -12.02
N TRP A 63 -7.81 11.13 -13.03
CA TRP A 63 -9.21 11.56 -12.89
C TRP A 63 -10.16 10.68 -13.69
N TYR A 64 -11.23 10.21 -13.03
CA TYR A 64 -12.33 9.51 -13.68
C TYR A 64 -13.59 10.37 -13.68
N GLY A 65 -13.81 11.09 -14.79
CA GLY A 65 -14.91 12.03 -14.96
C GLY A 65 -16.30 11.43 -14.72
N GLU A 66 -16.61 10.28 -15.31
CA GLU A 66 -17.95 9.67 -15.19
C GLU A 66 -18.33 9.30 -13.76
N LYS A 67 -17.33 9.04 -12.90
CA LYS A 67 -17.55 8.65 -11.50
C LYS A 67 -17.22 9.76 -10.51
N ASN A 68 -16.83 10.94 -10.99
CA ASN A 68 -16.40 12.07 -10.17
C ASN A 68 -15.38 11.64 -9.09
N ALA A 69 -14.35 10.91 -9.52
CA ALA A 69 -13.43 10.22 -8.62
C ALA A 69 -11.97 10.41 -9.03
N THR A 70 -11.10 10.56 -8.03
CA THR A 70 -9.65 10.43 -8.22
C THR A 70 -9.28 8.96 -8.34
N THR A 71 -8.26 8.69 -9.13
CA THR A 71 -7.79 7.33 -9.42
C THR A 71 -6.37 7.16 -8.92
N TRP A 72 -6.10 5.99 -8.33
CA TRP A 72 -4.85 5.67 -7.67
C TRP A 72 -4.38 4.30 -8.18
N PRO A 73 -3.50 4.28 -9.18
CA PRO A 73 -2.98 3.04 -9.76
C PRO A 73 -2.22 2.21 -8.73
N MET A 74 -2.40 0.89 -8.81
CA MET A 74 -1.70 -0.10 -7.98
C MET A 74 -0.93 -1.04 -8.90
N CYS A 75 0.36 -1.17 -8.64
CA CYS A 75 1.28 -1.94 -9.47
C CYS A 75 1.74 -3.21 -8.77
N ASP A 76 2.26 -4.15 -9.56
CA ASP A 76 3.07 -5.23 -9.04
C ASP A 76 4.52 -4.80 -8.77
N ALA A 77 5.34 -5.75 -8.32
CA ALA A 77 6.76 -5.55 -8.08
C ALA A 77 7.56 -5.17 -9.34
N ASP A 78 7.01 -5.38 -10.53
CA ASP A 78 7.65 -5.08 -11.81
C ASP A 78 7.19 -3.72 -12.37
N GLY A 79 6.31 -3.02 -11.65
CA GLY A 79 5.77 -1.70 -12.02
C GLY A 79 4.55 -1.79 -12.94
N VAL A 80 4.02 -2.98 -13.21
CA VAL A 80 2.85 -3.15 -14.07
C VAL A 80 1.59 -2.85 -13.28
N CYS A 81 0.77 -1.90 -13.76
CA CYS A 81 -0.51 -1.58 -13.13
C CYS A 81 -1.45 -2.78 -13.22
N MET A 82 -1.87 -3.29 -12.07
CA MET A 82 -2.79 -4.43 -11.96
C MET A 82 -4.19 -4.01 -11.49
N GLY A 83 -4.35 -2.79 -10.99
CA GLY A 83 -5.65 -2.33 -10.53
C GLY A 83 -5.63 -0.86 -10.17
N ILE A 84 -6.81 -0.27 -10.06
CA ILE A 84 -6.96 1.16 -9.84
C ILE A 84 -7.95 1.37 -8.69
N ARG A 85 -7.49 2.00 -7.62
CA ARG A 85 -8.36 2.47 -6.53
C ARG A 85 -9.01 3.78 -6.92
N LEU A 86 -10.28 3.92 -6.53
CA LEU A 86 -11.10 5.08 -6.82
C LEU A 86 -11.53 5.72 -5.50
N ARG A 87 -11.48 7.04 -5.43
CA ARG A 87 -12.02 7.83 -4.32
C ARG A 87 -12.91 8.95 -4.87
N CYS A 88 -14.19 8.91 -4.53
CA CYS A 88 -15.11 10.00 -4.88
C CYS A 88 -14.69 11.28 -4.13
N VAL A 89 -14.57 12.39 -4.86
CA VAL A 89 -14.17 13.68 -4.26
C VAL A 89 -15.29 14.26 -3.40
N SER A 90 -16.55 14.10 -3.80
CA SER A 90 -17.68 14.68 -3.07
C SER A 90 -18.12 13.87 -1.84
N THR A 91 -17.96 12.56 -1.86
CA THR A 91 -18.45 11.67 -0.78
C THR A 91 -17.34 10.98 0.01
N GLY A 92 -16.09 11.02 -0.45
CA GLY A 92 -14.98 10.29 0.14
C GLY A 92 -15.05 8.77 -0.02
N ARG A 93 -16.13 8.23 -0.61
CA ARG A 93 -16.32 6.78 -0.80
C ARG A 93 -15.15 6.20 -1.58
N LYS A 94 -14.66 5.04 -1.13
CA LYS A 94 -13.54 4.30 -1.74
C LYS A 94 -14.06 3.04 -2.44
N TRP A 95 -13.60 2.76 -3.66
CA TRP A 95 -13.84 1.49 -4.36
C TRP A 95 -12.68 1.20 -5.33
N ALA A 96 -12.85 0.25 -6.26
CA ALA A 96 -11.84 -0.10 -7.25
C ALA A 96 -12.49 -0.30 -8.63
N VAL A 97 -11.69 -0.14 -9.69
CA VAL A 97 -12.09 -0.52 -11.05
C VAL A 97 -12.32 -2.03 -11.11
N ARG A 98 -13.43 -2.45 -11.73
CA ARG A 98 -13.79 -3.87 -11.90
C ARG A 98 -12.76 -4.58 -12.78
N GLY A 99 -12.39 -5.81 -12.42
CA GLY A 99 -11.37 -6.60 -13.13
C GLY A 99 -9.92 -6.28 -12.72
N GLY A 100 -9.72 -5.24 -11.92
CA GLY A 100 -8.43 -4.95 -11.28
C GLY A 100 -8.15 -5.87 -10.09
N ARG A 101 -6.87 -5.99 -9.74
CA ARG A 101 -6.35 -6.70 -8.56
C ARG A 101 -5.69 -5.71 -7.60
N ALA A 102 -5.62 -6.09 -6.32
CA ALA A 102 -4.86 -5.33 -5.35
C ALA A 102 -3.35 -5.44 -5.67
N GLY A 103 -2.66 -4.30 -5.62
CA GLY A 103 -1.22 -4.19 -5.79
C GLY A 103 -0.64 -3.23 -4.75
N LEU A 104 0.41 -2.50 -5.13
CA LEU A 104 1.07 -1.49 -4.32
C LEU A 104 1.00 -0.11 -5.00
N PHE A 105 0.87 0.94 -4.20
CA PHE A 105 1.07 2.31 -4.67
C PHE A 105 2.57 2.57 -4.73
N VAL A 106 3.13 2.60 -5.93
CA VAL A 106 4.58 2.74 -6.13
C VAL A 106 4.82 4.10 -6.78
N PRO A 107 5.52 5.04 -6.11
CA PRO A 107 5.83 6.31 -6.71
C PRO A 107 6.99 6.20 -7.70
N ASP A 108 6.99 7.10 -8.69
CA ASP A 108 8.14 7.34 -9.55
C ASP A 108 9.35 7.85 -8.73
N GLY A 109 10.54 7.53 -9.22
CA GLY A 109 11.80 8.02 -8.66
C GLY A 109 12.18 7.43 -7.30
N LEU A 110 11.75 6.19 -7.00
CA LEU A 110 12.30 5.46 -5.87
C LEU A 110 13.80 5.21 -6.09
N PRO A 111 14.65 5.45 -5.08
CA PRO A 111 16.08 5.15 -5.18
C PRO A 111 16.31 3.65 -5.38
N GLU A 112 17.39 3.30 -6.08
CA GLU A 112 17.86 1.93 -6.16
C GLU A 112 18.46 1.51 -4.81
N SER A 113 17.96 0.40 -4.24
CA SER A 113 18.47 -0.17 -2.99
C SER A 113 18.69 0.84 -1.86
N PRO A 114 17.64 1.57 -1.42
CA PRO A 114 17.76 2.52 -0.32
C PRO A 114 18.16 1.80 0.96
N GLU A 115 18.85 2.53 1.85
CA GLU A 115 19.10 2.04 3.21
C GLU A 115 17.79 1.67 3.90
N ARG A 116 16.76 2.51 3.75
CA ARG A 116 15.45 2.33 4.38
C ARG A 116 14.31 2.49 3.37
N LEU A 117 13.36 1.56 3.40
CA LEU A 117 12.12 1.63 2.65
C LEU A 117 10.94 1.65 3.62
N PHE A 118 10.11 2.67 3.52
CA PHE A 118 8.86 2.78 4.27
C PHE A 118 7.72 2.08 3.52
N ILE A 119 6.77 1.53 4.27
CA ILE A 119 5.57 0.89 3.76
C ILE A 119 4.37 1.47 4.51
N ALA A 120 3.57 2.31 3.84
CA ALA A 120 2.44 3.03 4.43
C ALA A 120 1.07 2.38 4.10
N GLU A 121 0.05 2.64 4.92
CA GLU A 121 -1.31 2.13 4.71
C GLU A 121 -2.11 3.04 3.76
N GLY A 122 -2.27 2.59 2.52
CA GLY A 122 -3.04 3.33 1.52
C GLY A 122 -2.28 4.43 0.79
N PRO A 123 -2.92 5.05 -0.20
CA PRO A 123 -2.24 5.91 -1.16
C PRO A 123 -1.93 7.31 -0.62
N THR A 124 -2.80 7.87 0.21
CA THR A 124 -2.65 9.23 0.74
C THR A 124 -1.55 9.30 1.80
N ASP A 125 -1.37 8.21 2.53
CA ASP A 125 -0.36 8.07 3.58
C ASP A 125 1.01 7.85 2.95
N THR A 126 1.03 7.09 1.86
CA THR A 126 2.20 6.98 0.97
C THR A 126 2.60 8.35 0.44
N ALA A 127 1.65 9.14 -0.07
CA ALA A 127 1.92 10.49 -0.56
C ALA A 127 2.46 11.41 0.55
N ALA A 128 1.94 11.31 1.77
CA ALA A 128 2.40 12.09 2.91
C ALA A 128 3.84 11.74 3.31
N VAL A 129 4.18 10.46 3.38
CA VAL A 129 5.57 10.05 3.68
C VAL A 129 6.51 10.44 2.53
N LEU A 130 6.03 10.35 1.29
CA LEU A 130 6.79 10.74 0.11
C LEU A 130 7.11 12.24 0.09
N SER A 131 6.20 13.10 0.59
CA SER A 131 6.42 14.55 0.65
C SER A 131 7.52 14.96 1.62
N LEU A 132 7.85 14.09 2.59
CA LEU A 132 8.99 14.24 3.47
C LEU A 132 10.32 13.80 2.83
N GLY A 133 10.31 13.39 1.55
CA GLY A 133 11.48 12.91 0.82
C GLY A 133 11.92 11.49 1.22
N LEU A 134 11.07 10.74 1.94
CA LEU A 134 11.39 9.39 2.41
C LEU A 134 10.99 8.34 1.35
N PRO A 135 11.87 7.36 1.02
CA PRO A 135 11.52 6.28 0.09
C PRO A 135 10.37 5.43 0.63
N VAL A 136 9.23 5.41 -0.08
CA VAL A 136 8.00 4.76 0.42
C VAL A 136 7.21 4.06 -0.67
N ILE A 137 6.60 2.94 -0.31
CA ILE A 137 5.54 2.28 -1.10
C ILE A 137 4.26 2.17 -0.26
N GLY A 138 3.12 2.10 -0.93
CA GLY A 138 1.81 2.02 -0.29
C GLY A 138 1.15 0.67 -0.44
N ARG A 139 0.52 0.21 0.63
CA ARG A 139 -0.29 -1.02 0.62
C ARG A 139 -1.73 -0.70 0.26
N ALA A 140 -2.36 -1.51 -0.60
CA ALA A 140 -3.77 -1.35 -0.94
C ALA A 140 -4.74 -1.70 0.21
N SER A 141 -4.29 -2.54 1.14
CA SER A 141 -5.00 -2.89 2.37
C SER A 141 -4.05 -3.51 3.41
N CYS A 142 -4.47 -3.52 4.67
CA CYS A 142 -3.74 -4.16 5.77
C CYS A 142 -3.66 -5.69 5.68
N THR A 143 -4.46 -6.36 4.84
CA THR A 143 -4.59 -7.84 4.80
C THR A 143 -4.27 -8.50 3.46
N GLY A 144 -4.17 -7.76 2.35
CA GLY A 144 -4.33 -8.32 1.00
C GLY A 144 -3.07 -8.51 0.14
N SER A 145 -1.92 -7.96 0.54
CA SER A 145 -0.80 -7.77 -0.41
C SER A 145 0.55 -8.37 0.02
N VAL A 146 0.60 -9.18 1.10
CA VAL A 146 1.87 -9.62 1.76
C VAL A 146 2.88 -10.21 0.78
N ALA A 147 2.44 -11.09 -0.12
CA ALA A 147 3.33 -11.70 -1.11
C ALA A 147 3.92 -10.66 -2.09
N MET A 148 3.14 -9.65 -2.47
CA MET A 148 3.57 -8.57 -3.35
C MET A 148 4.55 -7.63 -2.66
N GLU A 149 4.31 -7.28 -1.39
CA GLU A 149 5.27 -6.50 -0.60
C GLU A 149 6.60 -7.25 -0.49
N CYS A 150 6.58 -8.55 -0.15
CA CYS A 150 7.82 -9.33 -0.09
C CYS A 150 8.51 -9.44 -1.46
N LYS A 151 7.78 -9.60 -2.57
CA LYS A 151 8.37 -9.61 -3.93
C LYS A 151 9.04 -8.28 -4.23
N THR A 152 8.38 -7.18 -3.91
CA THR A 152 8.88 -5.81 -4.13
C THR A 152 10.12 -5.53 -3.27
N VAL A 153 10.09 -5.90 -1.99
CA VAL A 153 11.24 -5.77 -1.08
C VAL A 153 12.44 -6.59 -1.54
N ARG A 154 12.25 -7.82 -2.05
CA ARG A 154 13.34 -8.62 -2.64
C ARG A 154 13.96 -7.97 -3.89
N ARG A 155 13.16 -7.22 -4.65
CA ARG A 155 13.63 -6.51 -5.84
C ARG A 155 14.37 -5.22 -5.47
N ILE A 156 13.80 -4.40 -4.59
CA ILE A 156 14.38 -3.14 -4.14
C ILE A 156 15.63 -3.39 -3.29
N LYS A 157 15.64 -4.44 -2.47
CA LYS A 157 16.71 -4.84 -1.54
C LYS A 157 17.09 -3.74 -0.52
N PRO A 158 16.13 -3.17 0.22
CA PRO A 158 16.48 -2.25 1.29
C PRO A 158 17.15 -2.99 2.46
N ILE A 159 17.98 -2.26 3.22
CA ILE A 159 18.60 -2.80 4.44
C ILE A 159 17.57 -2.87 5.57
N ASP A 160 16.69 -1.87 5.64
CA ASP A 160 15.67 -1.71 6.66
C ASP A 160 14.29 -1.45 6.03
N CYS A 161 13.29 -2.26 6.42
CA CYS A 161 11.90 -2.02 6.07
C CYS A 161 11.15 -1.48 7.28
N VAL A 162 10.46 -0.35 7.11
CA VAL A 162 9.64 0.25 8.17
C VAL A 162 8.18 0.21 7.74
N VAL A 163 7.38 -0.59 8.44
CA VAL A 163 5.92 -0.60 8.25
C VAL A 163 5.31 0.48 9.13
N ILE A 164 4.57 1.40 8.52
CA ILE A 164 3.82 2.45 9.23
C ILE A 164 2.38 1.96 9.36
N ALA A 165 1.99 1.62 10.58
CA ALA A 165 0.65 1.12 10.89
C ALA A 165 -0.27 2.25 11.33
N ASP A 166 -1.51 2.22 10.86
CA ASP A 166 -2.60 3.01 11.46
C ASP A 166 -2.76 2.63 12.95
N ARG A 167 -3.25 3.57 13.76
CA ARG A 167 -3.38 3.35 15.21
C ARG A 167 -4.44 2.32 15.57
N ASP A 168 -5.38 2.04 14.67
CA ASP A 168 -6.47 1.12 14.95
C ASP A 168 -6.02 -0.36 15.04
N GLU A 169 -6.91 -1.23 15.52
CA GLU A 169 -6.61 -2.64 15.69
C GLU A 169 -6.34 -3.37 14.36
N ALA A 170 -6.97 -2.94 13.27
CA ALA A 170 -6.81 -3.57 11.97
C ALA A 170 -5.45 -3.25 11.36
N GLY A 171 -5.03 -1.98 11.38
CA GLY A 171 -3.73 -1.51 10.93
C GLY A 171 -2.59 -2.18 11.69
N ARG A 172 -2.68 -2.22 13.04
CA ARG A 172 -1.70 -2.93 13.87
C ARG A 172 -1.58 -4.41 13.52
N ARG A 173 -2.70 -5.14 13.42
CA ARG A 173 -2.68 -6.57 13.06
C ARG A 173 -2.12 -6.80 11.65
N GLY A 174 -2.45 -5.94 10.69
CA GLY A 174 -1.93 -6.01 9.33
C GLY A 174 -0.43 -5.74 9.24
N ALA A 175 0.08 -4.80 10.03
CA ALA A 175 1.51 -4.50 10.12
C ALA A 175 2.29 -5.63 10.78
N GLU A 176 1.74 -6.23 11.85
CA GLU A 176 2.32 -7.41 12.50
C GLU A 176 2.45 -8.58 11.53
N SER A 177 1.37 -8.90 10.82
CA SER A 177 1.35 -9.97 9.81
C SER A 177 2.36 -9.74 8.69
N LEU A 178 2.43 -8.51 8.15
CA LEU A 178 3.41 -8.17 7.12
C LEU A 178 4.85 -8.31 7.63
N THR A 179 5.12 -7.82 8.84
CA THR A 179 6.47 -7.83 9.41
C THR A 179 7.00 -9.25 9.57
N VAL A 180 6.16 -10.21 9.98
CA VAL A 180 6.51 -11.64 10.04
C VAL A 180 6.95 -12.18 8.68
N ALA A 181 6.31 -11.76 7.59
CA ALA A 181 6.72 -12.17 6.25
C ALA A 181 7.99 -11.44 5.79
N LEU A 182 8.11 -10.14 6.07
CA LEU A 182 9.22 -9.31 5.62
C LEU A 182 10.56 -9.72 6.23
N VAL A 183 10.60 -10.22 7.47
CA VAL A 183 11.86 -10.68 8.08
C VAL A 183 12.51 -11.85 7.30
N THR A 184 11.77 -12.52 6.41
CA THR A 184 12.30 -13.56 5.50
C THR A 184 13.02 -12.99 4.28
N CYS A 185 12.92 -11.69 4.02
CA CYS A 185 13.44 -11.05 2.80
C CYS A 185 14.08 -9.68 3.00
N CYS A 186 14.08 -9.15 4.22
CA CYS A 186 14.79 -7.93 4.60
C CYS A 186 15.54 -8.16 5.91
N ARG A 187 16.73 -7.55 6.02
CA ARG A 187 17.64 -7.77 7.15
C ARG A 187 17.09 -7.20 8.47
N SER A 188 16.44 -6.04 8.40
CA SER A 188 15.81 -5.37 9.53
C SER A 188 14.40 -4.98 9.15
N VAL A 189 13.44 -5.30 10.02
CA VAL A 189 12.05 -4.86 9.83
C VAL A 189 11.54 -4.26 11.12
N ARG A 190 10.92 -3.09 11.02
CA ARG A 190 10.35 -2.33 12.14
C ARG A 190 8.89 -2.00 11.88
N ILE A 191 8.15 -1.79 12.95
CA ILE A 191 6.81 -1.23 12.91
C ILE A 191 6.85 0.09 13.68
N ILE A 192 6.31 1.15 13.09
CA ILE A 192 5.99 2.39 13.79
C ILE A 192 4.49 2.66 13.68
N THR A 193 3.99 3.45 14.62
CA THR A 193 2.60 3.94 14.63
C THR A 193 2.67 5.43 14.96
N PRO A 194 1.79 6.27 14.38
CA PRO A 194 1.70 7.67 14.78
C PRO A 194 1.57 7.83 16.31
N PRO A 195 2.13 8.88 16.94
CA PRO A 195 1.96 9.20 18.36
C PRO A 195 0.59 9.84 18.61
N GLU A 196 0.00 9.68 19.81
CA GLU A 196 -1.33 10.27 20.08
C GLU A 196 -1.32 11.79 19.82
N PRO A 197 -2.41 12.36 19.25
CA PRO A 197 -3.73 11.75 19.00
C PRO A 197 -3.99 11.22 17.58
N PHE A 198 -3.01 11.14 16.69
CA PHE A 198 -3.22 10.97 15.24
C PHE A 198 -3.69 9.57 14.82
N GLY A 199 -4.69 9.42 13.96
CA GLY A 199 -5.18 8.11 13.51
C GLY A 199 -4.23 7.44 12.52
N ASP A 200 -3.76 8.22 11.55
CA ASP A 200 -2.94 7.78 10.42
C ASP A 200 -1.68 8.67 10.26
N VAL A 201 -0.74 8.28 9.40
CA VAL A 201 0.53 9.04 9.25
C VAL A 201 0.34 10.35 8.49
N ARG A 202 -0.67 10.43 7.60
CA ARG A 202 -1.00 11.68 6.92
C ARG A 202 -1.47 12.72 7.94
N GLU A 203 -2.34 12.35 8.87
CA GLU A 203 -2.80 13.21 9.95
C GLU A 203 -1.65 13.70 10.83
N TRP A 204 -0.68 12.83 11.13
CA TRP A 204 0.51 13.22 11.88
C TRP A 204 1.36 14.26 11.13
N ILE A 205 1.58 14.06 9.83
CA ILE A 205 2.36 14.97 8.97
C ILE A 205 1.63 16.29 8.74
N ALA A 206 0.32 16.27 8.50
CA ALA A 206 -0.52 17.45 8.36
C ALA A 206 -0.51 18.34 9.62
N GLN A 207 -0.19 17.77 10.78
CA GLN A 207 -0.05 18.48 12.05
C GLN A 207 1.39 18.90 12.35
N GLY A 208 2.29 18.85 11.36
CA GLY A 208 3.63 19.40 11.40
C GLY A 208 4.76 18.39 11.63
N ALA A 209 4.48 17.09 11.60
CA ALA A 209 5.55 16.09 11.71
C ALA A 209 6.50 16.15 10.52
N THR A 210 7.79 16.12 10.82
CA THR A 210 8.88 16.19 9.85
C THR A 210 9.47 14.81 9.58
N ALA A 211 10.33 14.71 8.55
CA ALA A 211 11.14 13.51 8.33
C ALA A 211 11.89 13.08 9.60
N ALA A 212 12.44 14.05 10.35
CA ALA A 212 13.18 13.77 11.58
C ALA A 212 12.31 13.12 12.66
N ASP A 213 11.05 13.51 12.78
CA ASP A 213 10.11 12.91 13.73
C ASP A 213 9.77 11.46 13.37
N ILE A 214 9.59 11.19 12.07
CA ILE A 214 9.39 9.82 11.57
C ILE A 214 10.65 8.98 11.86
N ILE A 215 11.84 9.49 11.56
CA ILE A 215 13.10 8.79 11.85
C ILE A 215 13.26 8.55 13.35
N ALA A 216 12.97 9.53 14.20
CA ALA A 216 13.05 9.37 15.65
C ALA A 216 12.13 8.23 16.15
N ALA A 217 10.91 8.13 15.60
CA ALA A 217 10.00 7.02 15.92
C ALA A 217 10.57 5.66 15.45
N VAL A 218 11.26 5.61 14.31
CA VAL A 218 11.95 4.40 13.83
C VAL A 218 13.07 4.00 14.76
N GLU A 219 13.92 4.93 15.18
CA GLU A 219 15.05 4.64 16.07
C GLU A 219 14.60 4.25 17.49
N ALA A 220 13.44 4.75 17.95
CA ALA A 220 12.81 4.31 19.18
C ALA A 220 12.15 2.92 19.06
N SER A 221 11.92 2.42 17.84
CA SER A 221 11.29 1.13 17.59
C SER A 221 12.28 -0.03 17.60
N LYS A 222 11.84 -1.20 18.08
CA LYS A 222 12.68 -2.39 18.15
C LYS A 222 12.76 -3.10 16.79
N PRO A 223 13.97 -3.31 16.23
CA PRO A 223 14.13 -4.06 14.99
C PRO A 223 13.79 -5.54 15.19
N ARG A 224 13.17 -6.12 14.17
CA ARG A 224 12.92 -7.56 14.04
C ARG A 224 13.81 -8.11 12.95
N ASN A 225 14.50 -9.20 13.25
CA ASN A 225 15.41 -9.88 12.34
C ASN A 225 15.31 -11.40 12.54
N LEU A 226 15.61 -12.17 11.49
CA LEU A 226 15.81 -13.61 11.59
C LEU A 226 17.29 -13.89 11.85
N THR A 227 17.59 -14.52 12.99
CA THR A 227 18.92 -15.08 13.26
C THR A 227 18.86 -16.59 13.09
N ILE A 228 19.47 -17.12 12.04
CA ILE A 228 19.64 -18.56 11.88
C ILE A 228 20.85 -18.98 12.71
N LYS A 229 20.62 -19.68 13.83
CA LYS A 229 21.71 -20.34 14.55
C LYS A 229 22.08 -21.61 13.79
N SER A 230 23.25 -21.64 13.17
CA SER A 230 23.80 -22.85 12.56
C SER A 230 24.03 -23.89 13.65
N GLY A 231 23.14 -24.88 13.77
CA GLY A 231 23.36 -26.06 14.59
C GLY A 231 24.36 -26.97 13.87
N VAL A 232 25.66 -26.73 14.06
CA VAL A 232 26.66 -27.75 13.77
C VAL A 232 26.70 -28.66 15.00
N THR A 233 25.99 -29.78 14.92
CA THR A 233 26.18 -30.89 15.87
C THR A 233 27.55 -31.52 15.55
N PRO A 234 28.43 -31.70 16.54
CA PRO A 234 29.77 -32.26 16.35
C PRO A 234 29.77 -33.70 15.83
#